data_AF-A0A3M4P5E8-F1
#
_entry.id   AF-A0A3M4P5E8-F1
#
_cell.length_a   1.000
_cell.length_b   1.000
_cell.length_c   1.000
_cell.angle_alpha   90.00
_cell.angle_beta   90.00
_cell.angle_gamma   90.00
#
_symmetry.space_group_name_H-M   'P 1'
#
loop_
_entity.id
_entity.type
_entity.pdbx_description
1 polymer ?
#
loop_
_entity_poly.entity_id
_entity_poly.type
_entity_poly.pdbx_seq_one_letter_code
_entity_poly.pdbx_strand_id
1 'polypeptide(L)'
;MKIRCIHLYHTRNVLPVMMLAIIPSCAEGACALGASASPGVQVCDSGISGSFIGLSGDHILIFPTGGTGTVSGDISYGAGVDNVDMQSGRILGNVTQGAGVDSFTLSAGEISGSLNQGDDPDNFFMSGGTLGSLAQGDGRDTFLMSGGTIIRAFEDGDVAVMTGGSIGRVDMKLDNNVFEMSSGTIINNLVTGFGRDRITLSGGSVGGNVSVSGGDDQITLSGGDIRGEVRASAGNDSFNWLNSGYARSSVLMAEGDDTARLYNLSEYYLSANPLLDGGPGNDVLTFDNTVSSQPGRYANWETVNVSNGSQLNLAGKLVIGDGVSNTGVLNIDSTSTLISNSGSIAPFHAASLASLENAGTLDVSDAGRALTGTLTVNGNYTGHNGRLLLLSALGDDASPSDRLVVAQGRISGSTRMIVSNAGGLGALTLGNGIEVVQAINGATSDSSAFSLQNPLSAGAYQYYLFKGGATAGSENSWFLRSAVIAPPTPAPPPVEPLPEPAQPTP
;
A
#
# COMPACT_ATOMS: atom_id res chain seq x y z
N MET A 1 -32.66 36.51 -50.25
CA MET A 1 -33.14 37.77 -50.87
C MET A 1 -33.56 37.47 -52.30
N LYS A 2 -34.82 37.78 -52.65
CA LYS A 2 -35.41 37.62 -54.00
C LYS A 2 -34.79 38.62 -54.99
N ILE A 3 -34.36 38.09 -56.14
CA ILE A 3 -34.29 38.61 -57.53
C ILE A 3 -34.25 40.13 -57.74
N ARG A 4 -33.27 40.60 -58.52
CA ARG A 4 -33.49 41.56 -59.62
C ARG A 4 -32.62 41.26 -60.83
N CYS A 5 -33.29 40.89 -61.91
CA CYS A 5 -32.80 40.92 -63.28
C CYS A 5 -33.31 42.22 -63.92
N ILE A 6 -32.46 42.97 -64.62
CA ILE A 6 -32.89 44.01 -65.57
C ILE A 6 -32.03 43.89 -66.85
N HIS A 7 -32.76 43.67 -67.93
CA HIS A 7 -32.48 43.81 -69.37
C HIS A 7 -31.84 45.16 -69.77
N LEU A 8 -31.28 45.44 -70.95
CA LEU A 8 -31.47 44.98 -72.34
C LEU A 8 -30.30 45.60 -73.15
N TYR A 9 -29.88 45.03 -74.28
CA TYR A 9 -29.99 45.68 -75.60
C TYR A 9 -29.62 44.70 -76.74
N HIS A 10 -30.56 44.60 -77.68
CA HIS A 10 -30.54 43.92 -78.99
C HIS A 10 -29.60 44.66 -79.97
N THR A 11 -29.09 44.16 -81.11
CA THR A 11 -29.55 43.14 -82.08
C THR A 11 -28.40 42.75 -83.04
N ARG A 12 -28.34 41.44 -83.36
CA ARG A 12 -27.91 40.76 -84.60
C ARG A 12 -26.53 41.05 -85.23
N ASN A 13 -25.57 40.15 -84.97
CA ASN A 13 -24.90 39.28 -85.95
C ASN A 13 -23.91 38.33 -85.21
N VAL A 14 -23.49 37.24 -85.89
CA VAL A 14 -22.38 36.31 -85.57
C VAL A 14 -22.75 34.92 -85.00
N LEU A 15 -22.10 33.88 -85.57
CA LEU A 15 -22.18 32.42 -85.36
C LEU A 15 -22.35 31.95 -83.88
N PRO A 16 -23.01 30.80 -83.62
CA PRO A 16 -22.97 30.19 -82.31
C PRO A 16 -21.67 29.39 -82.13
N VAL A 17 -20.75 29.92 -81.32
CA VAL A 17 -19.69 29.14 -80.69
C VAL A 17 -20.33 28.42 -79.50
N MET A 18 -20.48 27.10 -79.61
CA MET A 18 -20.97 26.25 -78.54
C MET A 18 -19.85 26.09 -77.51
N MET A 19 -19.93 26.87 -76.43
CA MET A 19 -19.00 26.79 -75.30
C MET A 19 -19.40 25.60 -74.42
N LEU A 20 -18.59 24.54 -74.41
CA LEU A 20 -18.76 23.37 -73.55
C LEU A 20 -18.38 23.78 -72.12
N ALA A 21 -19.37 24.09 -71.29
CA ALA A 21 -19.17 24.31 -69.87
C ALA A 21 -18.91 22.97 -69.18
N ILE A 22 -17.66 22.70 -68.80
CA ILE A 22 -17.31 21.61 -67.90
C ILE A 22 -17.73 22.06 -66.50
N ILE A 23 -18.90 21.59 -66.05
CA ILE A 23 -19.35 21.76 -64.67
C ILE A 23 -18.61 20.68 -63.85
N PRO A 24 -17.71 21.04 -62.91
CA PRO A 24 -17.09 20.04 -62.05
C PRO A 24 -18.19 19.35 -61.24
N SER A 25 -18.27 18.03 -61.33
CA SER A 25 -19.10 17.21 -60.44
C SER A 25 -18.67 17.44 -58.99
N CYS A 26 -19.62 17.70 -58.11
CA CYS A 26 -19.37 17.82 -56.67
C CYS A 26 -18.67 16.53 -56.20
N ALA A 27 -17.51 16.65 -55.56
CA ALA A 27 -16.90 15.53 -54.86
C ALA A 27 -17.80 15.23 -53.65
N GLU A 28 -18.59 14.16 -53.71
CA GLU A 28 -19.29 13.64 -52.54
C GLU A 28 -18.24 13.10 -51.56
N GLY A 29 -18.24 13.59 -50.31
CA GLY A 29 -17.35 13.08 -49.29
C GLY A 29 -17.61 11.60 -49.03
N ALA A 30 -16.56 10.83 -48.76
CA ALA A 30 -16.68 9.39 -48.56
C ALA A 30 -17.45 9.01 -47.27
N CYS A 31 -17.65 9.95 -46.35
CA CYS A 31 -18.47 9.77 -45.16
C CYS A 31 -19.95 10.06 -45.44
N ALA A 32 -20.66 9.05 -45.95
CA ALA A 32 -22.09 9.12 -46.26
C ALA A 32 -22.84 7.93 -45.64
N LEU A 33 -22.91 7.89 -44.30
CA LEU A 33 -23.50 6.75 -43.57
C LEU A 33 -25.02 6.62 -43.78
N GLY A 34 -25.71 7.75 -44.00
CA GLY A 34 -27.17 7.79 -44.15
C GLY A 34 -27.76 7.19 -45.45
N ALA A 35 -26.93 6.63 -46.34
CA ALA A 35 -27.39 6.10 -47.63
C ALA A 35 -27.92 4.65 -47.57
N SER A 36 -27.54 3.87 -46.55
CA SER A 36 -28.03 2.50 -46.34
C SER A 36 -27.90 2.07 -44.89
N ALA A 37 -29.00 1.65 -44.27
CA ALA A 37 -29.02 0.99 -42.95
C ALA A 37 -28.68 -0.51 -43.04
N SER A 38 -27.96 -0.92 -44.08
CA SER A 38 -27.61 -2.33 -44.30
C SER A 38 -26.35 -2.72 -43.53
N PRO A 39 -26.30 -3.93 -42.97
CA PRO A 39 -25.09 -4.52 -42.42
C PRO A 39 -23.91 -4.45 -43.40
N GLY A 40 -22.69 -4.37 -42.87
CA GLY A 40 -21.46 -4.39 -43.65
C GLY A 40 -20.46 -3.29 -43.29
N VAL A 41 -19.48 -3.10 -44.17
CA VAL A 41 -18.36 -2.17 -43.96
C VAL A 41 -18.68 -0.79 -44.53
N GLN A 42 -18.57 0.23 -43.69
CA GLN A 42 -18.69 1.64 -44.04
C GLN A 42 -17.38 2.35 -43.71
N VAL A 43 -16.94 3.24 -44.59
CA VAL A 43 -15.70 4.01 -44.42
C VAL A 43 -16.04 5.49 -44.39
N CYS A 44 -15.78 6.15 -43.25
CA CYS A 44 -15.93 7.59 -43.09
C CYS A 44 -14.57 8.29 -43.24
N ASP A 45 -14.08 8.40 -44.47
CA ASP A 45 -12.76 8.99 -44.76
C ASP A 45 -12.78 10.52 -44.81
N SER A 46 -13.79 11.12 -45.43
CA SER A 46 -13.86 12.58 -45.63
C SER A 46 -15.30 13.09 -45.74
N GLY A 47 -15.51 14.39 -45.50
CA GLY A 47 -16.84 15.00 -45.54
C GLY A 47 -17.63 14.82 -44.25
N ILE A 48 -18.93 15.12 -44.30
CA ILE A 48 -19.81 15.14 -43.12
C ILE A 48 -21.03 14.25 -43.39
N SER A 49 -21.27 13.28 -42.51
CA SER A 49 -22.52 12.53 -42.41
C SER A 49 -23.38 13.05 -41.25
N GLY A 50 -24.70 12.95 -41.39
CA GLY A 50 -25.62 13.06 -40.24
C GLY A 50 -25.57 11.80 -39.37
N SER A 51 -26.54 11.67 -38.45
CA SER A 51 -26.69 10.47 -37.61
C SER A 51 -26.85 9.19 -38.42
N PHE A 52 -26.41 8.07 -37.85
CA PHE A 52 -26.55 6.73 -38.41
C PHE A 52 -27.37 5.83 -37.48
N ILE A 53 -28.27 5.02 -38.06
CA ILE A 53 -29.07 4.04 -37.33
C ILE A 53 -29.04 2.72 -38.10
N GLY A 54 -28.48 1.68 -37.50
CA GLY A 54 -28.38 0.32 -38.05
C GLY A 54 -28.76 -0.73 -37.00
N LEU A 55 -30.06 -0.97 -36.82
CA LEU A 55 -30.56 -1.72 -35.65
C LEU A 55 -30.50 -3.26 -35.77
N SER A 56 -29.91 -3.79 -36.84
CA SER A 56 -29.85 -5.24 -37.07
C SER A 56 -28.67 -5.64 -37.93
N GLY A 57 -28.01 -6.74 -37.57
CA GLY A 57 -26.88 -7.33 -38.29
C GLY A 57 -25.56 -6.61 -38.00
N ASP A 58 -24.47 -7.17 -38.51
CA ASP A 58 -23.11 -6.73 -38.17
C ASP A 58 -22.69 -5.49 -38.97
N HIS A 59 -22.26 -4.43 -38.29
CA HIS A 59 -21.75 -3.20 -38.89
C HIS A 59 -20.29 -2.99 -38.57
N ILE A 60 -19.52 -2.54 -39.56
CA ILE A 60 -18.12 -2.16 -39.38
C ILE A 60 -17.96 -0.73 -39.87
N LEU A 61 -17.62 0.21 -38.98
CA LEU A 61 -17.34 1.60 -39.34
C LEU A 61 -15.85 1.91 -39.18
N ILE A 62 -15.24 2.40 -40.25
CA ILE A 62 -13.80 2.70 -40.29
C ILE A 62 -13.59 4.20 -40.55
N PHE A 63 -12.85 4.87 -39.66
CA PHE A 63 -12.24 6.17 -39.92
C PHE A 63 -10.74 5.94 -40.18
N PRO A 64 -10.30 5.93 -41.45
CA PRO A 64 -8.93 5.57 -41.80
C PRO A 64 -7.92 6.59 -41.28
N THR A 65 -6.66 6.17 -41.13
CA THR A 65 -5.56 7.07 -40.75
C THR A 65 -5.49 8.27 -41.69
N GLY A 66 -5.42 9.48 -41.14
CA GLY A 66 -5.32 10.73 -41.90
C GLY A 66 -6.63 11.25 -42.50
N GLY A 67 -7.75 10.55 -42.26
CA GLY A 67 -9.09 10.98 -42.65
C GLY A 67 -9.55 12.25 -41.93
N THR A 68 -10.57 12.89 -42.50
CA THR A 68 -11.24 14.10 -41.99
C THR A 68 -12.76 13.92 -41.84
N GLY A 69 -13.24 12.68 -42.00
CA GLY A 69 -14.64 12.32 -41.89
C GLY A 69 -15.25 12.77 -40.56
N THR A 70 -16.45 13.34 -40.63
CA THR A 70 -17.20 13.78 -39.45
C THR A 70 -18.60 13.18 -39.47
N VAL A 71 -19.02 12.60 -38.36
CA VAL A 71 -20.43 12.26 -38.10
C VAL A 71 -20.97 13.32 -37.16
N SER A 72 -21.89 14.16 -37.65
CA SER A 72 -22.37 15.33 -36.90
C SER A 72 -23.45 15.00 -35.86
N GLY A 73 -23.84 13.74 -35.72
CA GLY A 73 -24.89 13.26 -34.82
C GLY A 73 -24.55 11.89 -34.25
N ASP A 74 -25.56 11.22 -33.72
CA ASP A 74 -25.40 9.93 -33.04
C ASP A 74 -25.22 8.77 -34.03
N ILE A 75 -24.52 7.73 -33.58
CA ILE A 75 -24.45 6.41 -34.21
C ILE A 75 -25.16 5.43 -33.27
N SER A 76 -26.19 4.74 -33.78
CA SER A 76 -26.93 3.73 -33.04
C SER A 76 -26.95 2.43 -33.84
N TYR A 77 -26.21 1.44 -33.35
CA TYR A 77 -26.36 0.06 -33.79
C TYR A 77 -27.40 -0.66 -32.91
N GLY A 78 -27.61 -1.95 -33.17
CA GLY A 78 -28.65 -2.75 -32.53
C GLY A 78 -28.13 -4.15 -32.23
N ALA A 79 -28.87 -5.19 -32.60
CA ALA A 79 -28.36 -6.56 -32.42
C ALA A 79 -27.36 -6.90 -33.54
N GLY A 80 -26.16 -7.37 -33.19
CA GLY A 80 -25.11 -7.73 -34.16
C GLY A 80 -23.74 -7.90 -33.51
N VAL A 81 -22.72 -8.13 -34.33
CA VAL A 81 -21.32 -7.93 -33.94
C VAL A 81 -20.86 -6.64 -34.61
N ASP A 82 -20.87 -5.54 -33.87
CA ASP A 82 -20.59 -4.21 -34.37
C ASP A 82 -19.16 -3.78 -34.01
N ASN A 83 -18.45 -3.22 -34.99
CA ASN A 83 -17.07 -2.77 -34.83
C ASN A 83 -16.89 -1.34 -35.31
N VAL A 84 -16.27 -0.49 -34.50
CA VAL A 84 -15.82 0.83 -34.93
C VAL A 84 -14.30 0.94 -34.78
N ASP A 85 -13.60 1.15 -35.89
CA ASP A 85 -12.15 1.43 -35.93
C ASP A 85 -11.93 2.91 -36.28
N MET A 86 -11.53 3.68 -35.27
CA MET A 86 -11.32 5.11 -35.37
C MET A 86 -9.84 5.47 -35.26
N GLN A 87 -9.24 5.80 -36.42
CA GLN A 87 -7.83 6.22 -36.56
C GLN A 87 -7.70 7.70 -36.95
N SER A 88 -8.82 8.42 -37.05
CA SER A 88 -8.91 9.85 -37.34
C SER A 88 -10.35 10.34 -37.17
N GLY A 89 -10.66 11.54 -37.67
CA GLY A 89 -12.04 12.00 -37.82
C GLY A 89 -12.71 12.40 -36.51
N ARG A 90 -14.03 12.64 -36.60
CA ARG A 90 -14.84 13.15 -35.48
C ARG A 90 -16.23 12.52 -35.46
N ILE A 91 -16.70 12.15 -34.29
CA ILE A 91 -18.11 11.83 -34.00
C ILE A 91 -18.59 12.87 -32.98
N LEU A 92 -19.53 13.72 -33.39
CA LEU A 92 -20.01 14.82 -32.56
C LEU A 92 -21.20 14.43 -31.66
N GLY A 93 -21.75 13.23 -31.85
CA GLY A 93 -22.80 12.63 -31.03
C GLY A 93 -22.32 11.47 -30.19
N ASN A 94 -23.28 10.69 -29.70
CA ASN A 94 -23.07 9.44 -28.98
C ASN A 94 -22.88 8.26 -29.93
N VAL A 95 -22.28 7.19 -29.43
CA VAL A 95 -22.20 5.89 -30.09
C VAL A 95 -22.84 4.85 -29.18
N THR A 96 -23.78 4.07 -29.72
CA THR A 96 -24.39 2.92 -29.03
C THR A 96 -24.20 1.69 -29.91
N GLN A 97 -23.57 0.64 -29.40
CA GLN A 97 -23.33 -0.60 -30.16
C GLN A 97 -24.49 -1.60 -29.99
N GLY A 98 -25.04 -1.72 -28.79
CA GLY A 98 -26.35 -2.33 -28.60
C GLY A 98 -26.25 -3.72 -28.01
N ALA A 99 -26.69 -4.75 -28.73
CA ALA A 99 -26.66 -6.11 -28.23
C ALA A 99 -25.78 -6.99 -29.13
N GLY A 100 -25.09 -7.95 -28.54
CA GLY A 100 -24.09 -8.78 -29.17
C GLY A 100 -22.66 -8.35 -28.82
N VAL A 101 -21.69 -9.14 -29.29
CA VAL A 101 -20.29 -9.00 -28.89
C VAL A 101 -19.63 -7.94 -29.76
N ASP A 102 -19.46 -6.75 -29.21
CA ASP A 102 -19.05 -5.56 -29.93
C ASP A 102 -17.58 -5.20 -29.67
N SER A 103 -17.04 -4.37 -30.56
CA SER A 103 -15.67 -3.88 -30.44
C SER A 103 -15.54 -2.41 -30.83
N PHE A 104 -14.69 -1.68 -30.10
CA PHE A 104 -14.34 -0.31 -30.44
C PHE A 104 -12.83 -0.10 -30.32
N THR A 105 -12.21 0.43 -31.36
CA THR A 105 -10.79 0.80 -31.40
C THR A 105 -10.65 2.30 -31.64
N LEU A 106 -10.04 3.01 -30.70
CA LEU A 106 -9.76 4.45 -30.78
C LEU A 106 -8.24 4.72 -30.73
N SER A 107 -7.63 4.87 -31.90
CA SER A 107 -6.19 5.17 -32.00
C SER A 107 -5.91 6.66 -32.23
N ALA A 108 -6.85 7.39 -32.84
CA ALA A 108 -6.87 8.85 -32.94
C ALA A 108 -8.28 9.35 -33.32
N GLY A 109 -8.49 10.67 -33.27
CA GLY A 109 -9.79 11.29 -33.53
C GLY A 109 -10.51 11.76 -32.26
N GLU A 110 -11.74 12.21 -32.42
CA GLU A 110 -12.56 12.79 -31.34
C GLU A 110 -13.98 12.22 -31.35
N ILE A 111 -14.45 11.76 -30.20
CA ILE A 111 -15.85 11.43 -29.93
C ILE A 111 -16.30 12.34 -28.78
N SER A 112 -17.12 13.35 -29.06
CA SER A 112 -17.53 14.30 -28.02
C SER A 112 -18.61 13.74 -27.09
N GLY A 113 -19.41 12.80 -27.59
CA GLY A 113 -20.46 12.11 -26.84
C GLY A 113 -19.93 10.93 -26.01
N SER A 114 -20.87 10.11 -25.57
CA SER A 114 -20.59 8.86 -24.85
C SER A 114 -20.59 7.68 -25.81
N LEU A 115 -19.78 6.66 -25.51
CA LEU A 115 -19.85 5.33 -26.10
C LEU A 115 -20.52 4.39 -25.09
N ASN A 116 -21.53 3.65 -25.53
CA ASN A 116 -22.20 2.58 -24.78
C ASN A 116 -22.10 1.29 -25.61
N GLN A 117 -21.56 0.22 -25.03
CA GLN A 117 -21.31 -1.02 -25.77
C GLN A 117 -22.49 -2.00 -25.68
N GLY A 118 -23.01 -2.31 -24.49
CA GLY A 118 -24.20 -3.17 -24.42
C GLY A 118 -24.35 -3.87 -23.08
N ASP A 119 -24.98 -5.05 -23.09
CA ASP A 119 -25.04 -5.95 -21.93
C ASP A 119 -24.31 -7.29 -22.22
N ASP A 120 -23.77 -7.45 -23.43
CA ASP A 120 -23.06 -8.64 -23.89
C ASP A 120 -21.53 -8.39 -23.80
N PRO A 121 -20.69 -9.44 -23.77
CA PRO A 121 -19.25 -9.24 -23.57
C PRO A 121 -18.57 -8.44 -24.69
N ASP A 122 -18.04 -7.28 -24.34
CA ASP A 122 -17.52 -6.29 -25.29
C ASP A 122 -16.02 -6.01 -25.13
N ASN A 123 -15.44 -5.38 -26.15
CA ASN A 123 -14.02 -4.99 -26.15
C ASN A 123 -13.84 -3.50 -26.49
N PHE A 124 -13.07 -2.79 -25.68
CA PHE A 124 -12.66 -1.42 -25.94
C PHE A 124 -11.13 -1.30 -25.93
N PHE A 125 -10.56 -0.77 -27.01
CA PHE A 125 -9.14 -0.46 -27.11
C PHE A 125 -8.91 1.02 -27.41
N MET A 126 -8.04 1.67 -26.64
CA MET A 126 -7.66 3.06 -26.86
C MET A 126 -6.14 3.27 -26.76
N SER A 127 -5.56 3.85 -27.81
CA SER A 127 -4.14 4.24 -27.84
C SER A 127 -3.91 5.73 -28.09
N GLY A 128 -4.97 6.48 -28.39
CA GLY A 128 -4.92 7.92 -28.66
C GLY A 128 -6.32 8.51 -28.80
N GLY A 129 -6.42 9.74 -29.30
CA GLY A 129 -7.71 10.42 -29.47
C GLY A 129 -8.38 10.85 -28.17
N THR A 130 -9.64 11.28 -28.28
CA THR A 130 -10.46 11.73 -27.15
C THR A 130 -11.86 11.15 -27.21
N LEU A 131 -12.37 10.66 -26.09
CA LEU A 131 -13.74 10.16 -25.91
C LEU A 131 -14.41 10.91 -24.74
N GLY A 132 -15.70 11.24 -24.87
CA GLY A 132 -16.44 11.91 -23.81
C GLY A 132 -16.62 11.04 -22.56
N SER A 133 -17.32 9.90 -22.70
CA SER A 133 -17.46 8.85 -21.68
C SER A 133 -17.51 7.47 -22.34
N LEU A 134 -17.21 6.42 -21.58
CA LEU A 134 -17.39 5.02 -21.94
C LEU A 134 -18.28 4.33 -20.89
N ALA A 135 -19.25 3.56 -21.32
CA ALA A 135 -19.96 2.56 -20.52
C ALA A 135 -19.91 1.23 -21.29
N GLN A 136 -19.38 0.15 -20.70
CA GLN A 136 -19.36 -1.14 -21.39
C GLN A 136 -20.65 -1.90 -21.11
N GLY A 137 -21.11 -1.88 -19.85
CA GLY A 137 -22.44 -2.28 -19.41
C GLY A 137 -22.38 -3.57 -18.59
N ASP A 138 -23.41 -4.41 -18.69
CA ASP A 138 -23.34 -5.76 -18.13
C ASP A 138 -22.46 -6.63 -19.05
N GLY A 139 -22.00 -7.79 -18.56
CA GLY A 139 -21.28 -8.74 -19.40
C GLY A 139 -19.97 -9.17 -18.75
N ARG A 140 -18.95 -9.46 -19.55
CA ARG A 140 -17.58 -9.60 -19.03
C ARG A 140 -16.66 -8.90 -19.99
N ASP A 141 -16.57 -7.60 -19.83
CA ASP A 141 -15.99 -6.69 -20.79
C ASP A 141 -14.49 -6.56 -20.60
N THR A 142 -13.81 -6.22 -21.70
CA THR A 142 -12.39 -5.90 -21.65
C THR A 142 -12.13 -4.47 -22.08
N PHE A 143 -11.27 -3.81 -21.33
CA PHE A 143 -10.81 -2.46 -21.57
C PHE A 143 -9.29 -2.42 -21.60
N LEU A 144 -8.71 -1.86 -22.67
CA LEU A 144 -7.28 -1.63 -22.77
C LEU A 144 -6.99 -0.20 -23.21
N MET A 145 -6.31 0.56 -22.35
CA MET A 145 -5.88 1.93 -22.64
C MET A 145 -4.37 2.10 -22.51
N SER A 146 -3.73 2.52 -23.61
CA SER A 146 -2.30 2.84 -23.66
C SER A 146 -2.01 4.33 -23.91
N GLY A 147 -3.03 5.11 -24.28
CA GLY A 147 -2.91 6.54 -24.57
C GLY A 147 -4.27 7.20 -24.79
N GLY A 148 -4.26 8.51 -25.09
CA GLY A 148 -5.48 9.29 -25.31
C GLY A 148 -6.20 9.73 -24.02
N THR A 149 -7.42 10.22 -24.16
CA THR A 149 -8.20 10.79 -23.05
C THR A 149 -9.68 10.37 -23.07
N ILE A 150 -10.15 9.78 -21.97
CA ILE A 150 -11.58 9.69 -21.65
C ILE A 150 -11.90 10.86 -20.70
N ILE A 151 -12.67 11.83 -21.18
CA ILE A 151 -12.81 13.14 -20.52
C ILE A 151 -13.56 13.02 -19.20
N ARG A 152 -14.66 12.25 -19.17
CA ARG A 152 -15.54 12.11 -18.01
C ARG A 152 -15.33 10.79 -17.31
N ALA A 153 -16.04 9.74 -17.70
CA ALA A 153 -16.06 8.48 -16.96
C ALA A 153 -15.82 7.29 -17.88
N PHE A 154 -15.13 6.28 -17.33
CA PHE A 154 -15.22 4.89 -17.73
C PHE A 154 -16.09 4.18 -16.71
N GLU A 155 -17.21 3.64 -17.15
CA GLU A 155 -18.26 3.04 -16.33
C GLU A 155 -18.51 1.59 -16.76
N ASP A 156 -19.00 0.77 -15.83
CA ASP A 156 -19.55 -0.57 -16.10
C ASP A 156 -18.59 -1.42 -16.91
N GLY A 157 -17.44 -1.78 -16.38
CA GLY A 157 -16.52 -2.67 -17.10
C GLY A 157 -15.84 -3.60 -16.13
N ASP A 158 -15.42 -4.77 -16.60
CA ASP A 158 -14.97 -5.86 -15.72
C ASP A 158 -13.46 -6.01 -15.65
N VAL A 159 -12.79 -5.98 -16.80
CA VAL A 159 -11.35 -6.26 -16.90
C VAL A 159 -10.67 -5.11 -17.61
N ALA A 160 -10.07 -4.23 -16.84
CA ALA A 160 -9.46 -3.00 -17.33
C ALA A 160 -7.95 -2.98 -17.13
N VAL A 161 -7.23 -2.67 -18.20
CA VAL A 161 -5.78 -2.47 -18.19
C VAL A 161 -5.44 -1.08 -18.70
N MET A 162 -4.76 -0.29 -17.88
CA MET A 162 -4.31 1.06 -18.20
C MET A 162 -2.78 1.17 -18.12
N THR A 163 -2.14 1.33 -19.28
CA THR A 163 -0.69 1.50 -19.42
C THR A 163 -0.30 2.92 -19.87
N GLY A 164 -1.25 3.85 -19.93
CA GLY A 164 -1.04 5.23 -20.34
C GLY A 164 -2.36 6.00 -20.50
N GLY A 165 -2.27 7.26 -20.95
CA GLY A 165 -3.44 8.10 -21.18
C GLY A 165 -4.06 8.71 -19.91
N SER A 166 -5.26 9.28 -20.04
CA SER A 166 -5.98 9.93 -18.94
C SER A 166 -7.47 9.59 -18.93
N ILE A 167 -8.01 9.30 -17.75
CA ILE A 167 -9.45 9.10 -17.52
C ILE A 167 -9.92 10.10 -16.46
N GLY A 168 -11.08 10.71 -16.64
CA GLY A 168 -11.66 11.61 -15.62
C GLY A 168 -11.98 10.88 -14.32
N ARG A 169 -12.75 9.80 -14.37
CA ARG A 169 -13.13 8.90 -13.26
C ARG A 169 -13.31 7.48 -13.78
N VAL A 170 -13.04 6.48 -12.94
CA VAL A 170 -13.40 5.08 -13.20
C VAL A 170 -14.48 4.63 -12.21
N ASP A 171 -15.48 3.90 -12.71
CA ASP A 171 -16.62 3.36 -11.95
C ASP A 171 -17.12 2.03 -12.51
N MET A 172 -16.55 0.92 -12.05
CA MET A 172 -16.84 -0.41 -12.60
C MET A 172 -18.12 -1.05 -12.03
N LYS A 173 -18.76 -0.40 -11.05
CA LYS A 173 -20.06 -0.75 -10.47
C LYS A 173 -20.19 -2.19 -9.92
N LEU A 174 -21.18 -2.97 -10.37
CA LEU A 174 -21.52 -4.24 -9.75
C LEU A 174 -20.85 -5.33 -10.56
N ASP A 175 -19.85 -6.03 -10.04
CA ASP A 175 -19.32 -7.31 -10.55
C ASP A 175 -18.01 -7.68 -9.83
N ASN A 176 -17.35 -8.77 -10.25
CA ASN A 176 -16.00 -9.07 -9.76
C ASN A 176 -14.96 -8.41 -10.67
N ASN A 177 -14.61 -7.17 -10.34
CA ASN A 177 -13.89 -6.27 -11.23
C ASN A 177 -12.36 -6.38 -11.05
N VAL A 178 -11.63 -6.23 -12.15
CA VAL A 178 -10.17 -6.22 -12.19
C VAL A 178 -9.68 -4.95 -12.87
N PHE A 179 -8.99 -4.09 -12.12
CA PHE A 179 -8.36 -2.87 -12.65
C PHE A 179 -6.84 -2.92 -12.45
N GLU A 180 -6.09 -2.97 -13.55
CA GLU A 180 -4.63 -2.94 -13.55
C GLU A 180 -4.09 -1.65 -14.16
N MET A 181 -3.27 -0.93 -13.40
CA MET A 181 -2.65 0.33 -13.83
C MET A 181 -1.13 0.25 -13.69
N SER A 182 -0.41 0.55 -14.78
CA SER A 182 1.06 0.64 -14.79
C SER A 182 1.58 2.03 -15.18
N SER A 183 0.73 2.89 -15.75
CA SER A 183 1.02 4.29 -16.05
C SER A 183 -0.28 5.04 -16.33
N GLY A 184 -0.19 6.32 -16.68
CA GLY A 184 -1.34 7.17 -16.99
C GLY A 184 -1.90 7.90 -15.76
N THR A 185 -3.09 8.49 -15.90
CA THR A 185 -3.71 9.30 -14.85
C THR A 185 -5.21 9.08 -14.78
N ILE A 186 -5.71 8.77 -13.58
CA ILE A 186 -7.13 8.92 -13.23
C ILE A 186 -7.25 10.23 -12.46
N ILE A 187 -8.01 11.19 -12.98
CA ILE A 187 -8.06 12.55 -12.43
C ILE A 187 -8.77 12.56 -11.07
N ASN A 188 -9.86 11.81 -10.96
CA ASN A 188 -10.68 11.71 -9.76
C ASN A 188 -10.56 10.30 -9.16
N ASN A 189 -11.69 9.66 -8.84
CA ASN A 189 -11.72 8.39 -8.14
C ASN A 189 -11.58 7.20 -9.10
N LEU A 190 -11.04 6.10 -8.56
CA LEU A 190 -11.12 4.75 -9.10
C LEU A 190 -12.03 3.95 -8.16
N VAL A 191 -13.18 3.49 -8.66
CA VAL A 191 -14.17 2.74 -7.87
C VAL A 191 -14.51 1.44 -8.59
N THR A 192 -14.43 0.30 -7.90
CA THR A 192 -14.80 -1.01 -8.45
C THR A 192 -16.17 -1.51 -8.00
N GLY A 193 -16.67 -1.12 -6.83
CA GLY A 193 -18.08 -1.23 -6.45
C GLY A 193 -18.41 -2.45 -5.58
N PHE A 194 -19.34 -3.33 -5.95
CA PHE A 194 -19.66 -4.51 -5.10
C PHE A 194 -19.24 -5.79 -5.81
N GLY A 195 -18.65 -6.73 -5.07
CA GLY A 195 -18.19 -8.00 -5.60
C GLY A 195 -16.87 -8.41 -4.96
N ARG A 196 -16.12 -9.28 -5.61
CA ARG A 196 -14.73 -9.56 -5.25
C ARG A 196 -13.83 -8.88 -6.27
N ASP A 197 -13.33 -7.73 -5.89
CA ASP A 197 -12.59 -6.83 -6.75
C ASP A 197 -11.08 -6.95 -6.55
N ARG A 198 -10.35 -6.65 -7.62
CA ARG A 198 -8.90 -6.58 -7.61
C ARG A 198 -8.42 -5.31 -8.29
N ILE A 199 -7.76 -4.46 -7.52
CA ILE A 199 -7.08 -3.27 -8.03
C ILE A 199 -5.55 -3.48 -7.90
N THR A 200 -4.81 -3.33 -8.99
CA THR A 200 -3.34 -3.39 -8.98
C THR A 200 -2.74 -2.12 -9.58
N LEU A 201 -2.04 -1.32 -8.78
CA LEU A 201 -1.29 -0.14 -9.20
C LEU A 201 0.20 -0.44 -9.12
N SER A 202 0.88 -0.42 -10.26
CA SER A 202 2.34 -0.52 -10.38
C SER A 202 3.00 0.77 -10.87
N GLY A 203 2.20 1.75 -11.29
CA GLY A 203 2.63 3.07 -11.74
C GLY A 203 1.44 3.98 -12.03
N GLY A 204 1.71 5.20 -12.53
CA GLY A 204 0.68 6.20 -12.80
C GLY A 204 0.19 6.94 -11.56
N SER A 205 -0.95 7.63 -11.67
CA SER A 205 -1.54 8.36 -10.54
C SER A 205 -3.07 8.33 -10.52
N VAL A 206 -3.63 8.24 -9.31
CA VAL A 206 -5.06 8.42 -9.02
C VAL A 206 -5.19 9.68 -8.17
N GLY A 207 -5.86 10.70 -8.71
CA GLY A 207 -6.00 12.00 -8.07
C GLY A 207 -6.99 12.02 -6.91
N GLY A 208 -8.00 11.15 -6.94
CA GLY A 208 -8.99 10.96 -5.89
C GLY A 208 -8.79 9.66 -5.11
N ASN A 209 -9.90 9.12 -4.62
CA ASN A 209 -9.94 7.92 -3.80
C ASN A 209 -9.86 6.66 -4.67
N VAL A 210 -9.28 5.60 -4.10
CA VAL A 210 -9.40 4.23 -4.58
C VAL A 210 -10.37 3.51 -3.65
N SER A 211 -11.46 2.96 -4.19
CA SER A 211 -12.54 2.32 -3.41
C SER A 211 -12.96 1.00 -4.01
N VAL A 212 -12.96 -0.05 -3.20
CA VAL A 212 -13.45 -1.40 -3.58
C VAL A 212 -14.79 -1.75 -2.94
N SER A 213 -15.27 -0.92 -2.01
CA SER A 213 -16.67 -0.80 -1.59
C SER A 213 -17.32 -1.99 -0.88
N GLY A 214 -17.47 -3.19 -1.44
CA GLY A 214 -18.00 -4.28 -0.62
C GLY A 214 -17.88 -5.66 -1.21
N GLY A 215 -17.43 -6.58 -0.36
CA GLY A 215 -17.02 -7.95 -0.65
C GLY A 215 -15.57 -8.16 -0.20
N ASP A 216 -14.97 -9.31 -0.53
CA ASP A 216 -13.63 -9.66 -0.05
C ASP A 216 -12.57 -9.23 -1.08
N ASP A 217 -12.09 -7.99 -0.98
CA ASP A 217 -11.37 -7.32 -2.07
C ASP A 217 -9.85 -7.32 -1.92
N GLN A 218 -9.15 -7.01 -3.02
CA GLN A 218 -7.69 -6.92 -3.03
C GLN A 218 -7.18 -5.64 -3.70
N ILE A 219 -6.46 -4.83 -2.93
CA ILE A 219 -5.78 -3.63 -3.41
C ILE A 219 -4.27 -3.84 -3.31
N THR A 220 -3.57 -3.81 -4.44
CA THR A 220 -2.12 -3.93 -4.50
C THR A 220 -1.50 -2.63 -5.00
N LEU A 221 -0.66 -2.00 -4.19
CA LEU A 221 0.15 -0.84 -4.53
C LEU A 221 1.64 -1.25 -4.59
N SER A 222 2.21 -1.29 -5.79
CA SER A 222 3.63 -1.62 -6.01
C SER A 222 4.45 -0.50 -6.64
N GLY A 223 3.78 0.59 -7.02
CA GLY A 223 4.33 1.83 -7.57
C GLY A 223 3.19 2.83 -7.79
N GLY A 224 3.51 4.01 -8.33
CA GLY A 224 2.50 5.06 -8.59
C GLY A 224 2.12 5.89 -7.36
N ASP A 225 1.04 6.66 -7.51
CA ASP A 225 0.65 7.72 -6.57
C ASP A 225 -0.88 7.76 -6.38
N ILE A 226 -1.37 7.34 -5.20
CA ILE A 226 -2.76 7.51 -4.78
C ILE A 226 -2.82 8.75 -3.89
N ARG A 227 -3.51 9.80 -4.35
CA ARG A 227 -3.59 11.09 -3.64
C ARG A 227 -4.73 11.13 -2.63
N GLY A 228 -5.88 10.56 -2.98
CA GLY A 228 -7.00 10.40 -2.05
C GLY A 228 -6.78 9.21 -1.11
N GLU A 229 -7.87 8.82 -0.45
CA GLU A 229 -7.88 7.68 0.47
C GLU A 229 -7.95 6.36 -0.29
N VAL A 230 -7.48 5.31 0.35
CA VAL A 230 -7.78 3.93 -0.02
C VAL A 230 -8.90 3.44 0.91
N ARG A 231 -9.98 2.93 0.35
CA ARG A 231 -11.20 2.54 1.08
C ARG A 231 -11.60 1.11 0.70
N ALA A 232 -11.35 0.17 1.62
CA ALA A 232 -11.68 -1.24 1.42
C ALA A 232 -13.18 -1.46 1.68
N SER A 233 -13.64 -1.03 2.86
CA SER A 233 -15.03 -0.88 3.28
C SER A 233 -15.61 -2.12 3.96
N ALA A 234 -16.43 -2.94 3.31
CA ALA A 234 -17.11 -4.04 4.00
C ALA A 234 -16.75 -5.38 3.39
N GLY A 235 -16.26 -6.32 4.20
CA GLY A 235 -15.78 -7.64 3.77
C GLY A 235 -14.36 -7.88 4.24
N ASN A 236 -13.82 -9.08 3.99
CA ASN A 236 -12.46 -9.41 4.43
C ASN A 236 -11.45 -9.01 3.36
N ASP A 237 -10.86 -7.84 3.51
CA ASP A 237 -10.07 -7.20 2.49
C ASP A 237 -8.56 -7.42 2.64
N SER A 238 -7.84 -7.24 1.54
CA SER A 238 -6.37 -7.30 1.53
C SER A 238 -5.73 -6.09 0.88
N PHE A 239 -4.96 -5.34 1.67
CA PHE A 239 -4.11 -4.25 1.19
C PHE A 239 -2.63 -4.66 1.16
N ASN A 240 -2.06 -4.70 -0.04
CA ASN A 240 -0.66 -5.08 -0.26
C ASN A 240 0.14 -3.87 -0.76
N TRP A 241 1.01 -3.30 0.07
CA TRP A 241 1.93 -2.23 -0.32
C TRP A 241 3.35 -2.77 -0.45
N LEU A 242 3.83 -2.85 -1.69
CA LEU A 242 4.99 -3.66 -2.07
C LEU A 242 6.07 -2.81 -2.75
N ASN A 243 7.29 -2.81 -2.22
CA ASN A 243 8.50 -2.23 -2.82
C ASN A 243 8.51 -0.69 -2.99
N SER A 244 7.45 -0.08 -3.51
CA SER A 244 7.39 1.37 -3.81
C SER A 244 5.94 1.88 -3.94
N GLY A 245 5.79 3.15 -4.33
CA GLY A 245 4.51 3.83 -4.49
C GLY A 245 4.09 4.62 -3.26
N TYR A 246 3.09 5.49 -3.40
CA TYR A 246 2.59 6.35 -2.33
C TYR A 246 1.07 6.24 -2.15
N ALA A 247 0.63 5.85 -0.96
CA ALA A 247 -0.72 6.11 -0.45
C ALA A 247 -0.67 7.39 0.41
N ARG A 248 -1.07 8.54 -0.15
CA ARG A 248 -0.82 9.84 0.48
C ARG A 248 -1.85 10.26 1.53
N SER A 249 -3.05 9.70 1.46
CA SER A 249 -4.08 9.87 2.48
C SER A 249 -4.28 8.56 3.25
N SER A 250 -5.27 8.53 4.13
CA SER A 250 -5.57 7.35 4.94
C SER A 250 -5.86 6.12 4.08
N VAL A 251 -5.43 4.96 4.57
CA VAL A 251 -5.91 3.66 4.13
C VAL A 251 -6.87 3.18 5.21
N LEU A 252 -8.12 2.93 4.82
CA LEU A 252 -9.23 2.56 5.70
C LEU A 252 -9.73 1.19 5.26
N MET A 253 -9.47 0.16 6.07
CA MET A 253 -9.89 -1.21 5.79
C MET A 253 -11.37 -1.42 6.19
N ALA A 254 -11.73 -1.01 7.40
CA ALA A 254 -13.11 -0.87 7.90
C ALA A 254 -13.74 -2.18 8.39
N GLU A 255 -14.96 -2.56 7.96
CA GLU A 255 -15.65 -3.72 8.55
C GLU A 255 -15.19 -5.03 7.91
N GLY A 256 -14.60 -5.93 8.70
CA GLY A 256 -14.15 -7.23 8.19
C GLY A 256 -13.08 -7.84 9.07
N ASP A 257 -12.58 -9.01 8.72
CA ASP A 257 -11.30 -9.51 9.23
C ASP A 257 -10.23 -9.21 8.16
N ASP A 258 -9.60 -8.05 8.26
CA ASP A 258 -8.79 -7.46 7.21
C ASP A 258 -7.30 -7.81 7.32
N THR A 259 -6.61 -7.74 6.18
CA THR A 259 -5.17 -7.97 6.11
C THR A 259 -4.44 -6.81 5.42
N ALA A 260 -3.35 -6.36 6.01
CA ALA A 260 -2.39 -5.46 5.35
C ALA A 260 -0.97 -6.03 5.39
N ARG A 261 -0.29 -6.00 4.24
CA ARG A 261 1.13 -6.37 4.13
C ARG A 261 1.95 -5.22 3.57
N LEU A 262 2.94 -4.81 4.35
CA LEU A 262 3.95 -3.82 3.97
C LEU A 262 5.25 -4.56 3.67
N TYR A 263 5.59 -4.68 2.39
CA TYR A 263 6.72 -5.48 1.93
C TYR A 263 7.83 -4.64 1.31
N ASN A 264 9.06 -4.81 1.79
CA ASN A 264 10.25 -4.15 1.21
C ASN A 264 10.10 -2.62 1.14
N LEU A 265 9.49 -2.02 2.16
CA LEU A 265 9.27 -0.59 2.25
C LEU A 265 10.22 0.06 3.26
N SER A 266 10.64 1.28 2.99
CA SER A 266 11.34 2.13 3.96
C SER A 266 10.44 3.27 4.41
N GLU A 267 10.84 3.95 5.48
CA GLU A 267 10.13 5.14 5.99
C GLU A 267 10.00 6.24 4.90
N TYR A 268 10.84 6.23 3.86
CA TYR A 268 10.72 7.15 2.73
C TYR A 268 9.37 7.05 2.00
N TYR A 269 8.89 5.83 1.72
CA TYR A 269 7.58 5.62 1.08
C TYR A 269 6.45 5.78 2.09
N LEU A 270 6.67 5.19 3.26
CA LEU A 270 5.72 5.16 4.33
C LEU A 270 5.36 6.58 4.79
N SER A 271 6.32 7.47 5.04
CA SER A 271 6.08 8.83 5.61
C SER A 271 5.03 9.70 4.90
N ALA A 272 4.65 9.36 3.67
CA ALA A 272 3.56 10.01 2.96
C ALA A 272 2.16 9.63 3.48
N ASN A 273 1.99 8.45 4.10
CA ASN A 273 0.71 7.98 4.62
C ASN A 273 0.53 8.40 6.09
N PRO A 274 -0.54 9.13 6.44
CA PRO A 274 -0.79 9.56 7.81
C PRO A 274 -1.42 8.48 8.69
N LEU A 275 -2.17 7.53 8.10
CA LEU A 275 -2.97 6.55 8.82
C LEU A 275 -3.19 5.29 7.95
N LEU A 276 -2.95 4.13 8.54
CA LEU A 276 -3.33 2.80 8.05
C LEU A 276 -4.17 2.14 9.15
N ASP A 277 -5.47 2.13 8.93
CA ASP A 277 -6.50 1.78 9.91
C ASP A 277 -7.15 0.44 9.53
N GLY A 278 -7.06 -0.56 10.42
CA GLY A 278 -7.73 -1.86 10.25
C GLY A 278 -9.25 -1.76 10.41
N GLY A 279 -9.74 -0.84 11.24
CA GLY A 279 -11.16 -0.74 11.53
C GLY A 279 -11.64 -1.78 12.56
N PRO A 280 -12.95 -2.07 12.61
CA PRO A 280 -13.49 -3.14 13.43
C PRO A 280 -13.32 -4.51 12.79
N GLY A 281 -12.79 -5.47 13.56
CA GLY A 281 -12.44 -6.75 12.98
C GLY A 281 -11.53 -7.60 13.85
N ASN A 282 -11.04 -8.70 13.29
CA ASN A 282 -9.81 -9.35 13.74
C ASN A 282 -8.72 -9.12 12.69
N ASP A 283 -8.09 -7.95 12.75
CA ASP A 283 -7.25 -7.50 11.65
C ASP A 283 -5.78 -7.87 11.84
N VAL A 284 -5.09 -8.06 10.71
CA VAL A 284 -3.68 -8.45 10.67
C VAL A 284 -2.84 -7.50 9.84
N LEU A 285 -1.92 -6.78 10.50
CA LEU A 285 -0.89 -5.98 9.85
C LEU A 285 0.46 -6.70 9.89
N THR A 286 1.09 -6.86 8.74
CA THR A 286 2.41 -7.49 8.63
C THR A 286 3.44 -6.56 8.00
N PHE A 287 4.49 -6.25 8.75
CA PHE A 287 5.74 -5.69 8.25
C PHE A 287 6.65 -6.84 7.80
N ASP A 288 7.07 -6.80 6.54
CA ASP A 288 7.91 -7.84 5.93
C ASP A 288 9.07 -7.16 5.18
N ASN A 289 10.30 -7.32 5.67
CA ASN A 289 11.47 -6.56 5.20
C ASN A 289 11.18 -5.05 5.12
N THR A 290 10.49 -4.51 6.12
CA THR A 290 10.02 -3.12 6.14
C THR A 290 10.58 -2.35 7.32
N VAL A 291 10.96 -1.10 7.07
CA VAL A 291 11.41 -0.15 8.09
C VAL A 291 10.35 0.93 8.29
N SER A 292 9.79 1.03 9.50
CA SER A 292 8.86 2.09 9.88
C SER A 292 9.23 2.77 11.20
N SER A 293 8.98 4.07 11.31
CA SER A 293 9.37 4.90 12.46
C SER A 293 8.22 5.73 13.08
N GLN A 294 6.99 5.56 12.61
CA GLN A 294 5.82 6.27 13.12
C GLN A 294 4.75 5.28 13.59
N PRO A 295 4.81 4.80 14.85
CA PRO A 295 3.86 3.80 15.32
C PRO A 295 2.41 4.29 15.36
N GLY A 296 2.18 5.58 15.58
CA GLY A 296 0.83 6.16 15.65
C GLY A 296 0.07 6.17 14.33
N ARG A 297 0.70 5.73 13.23
CA ARG A 297 0.06 5.54 11.94
C ARG A 297 -0.82 4.30 11.89
N TYR A 298 -0.46 3.28 12.65
CA TYR A 298 -1.13 1.99 12.60
C TYR A 298 -2.16 1.97 13.72
N ALA A 299 -3.44 1.94 13.36
CA ALA A 299 -4.56 1.99 14.30
C ALA A 299 -5.48 0.80 14.06
N ASN A 300 -6.11 0.33 15.16
CA ASN A 300 -7.11 -0.73 15.13
C ASN A 300 -6.60 -2.00 14.43
N TRP A 301 -5.50 -2.55 14.95
CA TRP A 301 -4.94 -3.83 14.48
C TRP A 301 -4.84 -4.78 15.66
N GLU A 302 -5.59 -5.88 15.64
CA GLU A 302 -5.57 -6.93 16.67
C GLU A 302 -4.25 -7.69 16.64
N THR A 303 -3.70 -7.92 15.45
CA THR A 303 -2.42 -8.60 15.27
C THR A 303 -1.47 -7.75 14.44
N VAL A 304 -0.32 -7.43 15.03
CA VAL A 304 0.79 -6.77 14.32
C VAL A 304 1.99 -7.70 14.28
N ASN A 305 2.47 -8.03 13.09
CA ASN A 305 3.62 -8.91 12.86
C ASN A 305 4.79 -8.09 12.32
N VAL A 306 5.94 -8.15 12.99
CA VAL A 306 7.20 -7.58 12.52
C VAL A 306 8.11 -8.74 12.12
N SER A 307 8.28 -8.92 10.81
CA SER A 307 8.84 -10.14 10.22
C SER A 307 9.90 -9.90 9.15
N ASN A 308 10.69 -10.93 8.85
CA ASN A 308 11.65 -10.99 7.76
C ASN A 308 12.61 -9.78 7.71
N GLY A 309 13.36 -9.58 8.79
CA GLY A 309 14.34 -8.49 8.88
C GLY A 309 13.74 -7.09 9.03
N SER A 310 12.44 -6.99 9.36
CA SER A 310 11.78 -5.70 9.55
C SER A 310 12.31 -4.96 10.78
N GLN A 311 12.20 -3.63 10.72
CA GLN A 311 12.57 -2.73 11.80
C GLN A 311 11.41 -1.78 12.10
N LEU A 312 10.88 -1.87 13.32
CA LEU A 312 9.86 -0.94 13.82
C LEU A 312 10.47 -0.05 14.90
N ASN A 313 10.57 1.25 14.64
CA ASN A 313 11.04 2.24 15.62
C ASN A 313 9.83 2.88 16.31
N LEU A 314 9.67 2.60 17.60
CA LEU A 314 8.65 3.17 18.47
C LEU A 314 9.08 4.53 19.00
N ALA A 315 9.03 5.56 18.15
CA ALA A 315 9.21 6.96 18.57
C ALA A 315 8.00 7.53 19.35
N GLY A 316 7.07 6.68 19.79
CA GLY A 316 5.82 7.06 20.44
C GLY A 316 5.02 5.84 20.88
N LYS A 317 3.72 6.02 21.06
CA LYS A 317 2.80 4.95 21.47
C LYS A 317 2.25 4.21 20.24
N LEU A 318 2.39 2.88 20.24
CA LEU A 318 1.63 1.97 19.39
C LEU A 318 0.42 1.46 20.18
N VAL A 319 -0.78 1.65 19.64
CA VAL A 319 -2.02 1.11 20.21
C VAL A 319 -2.45 -0.08 19.37
N ILE A 320 -2.69 -1.22 20.01
CA ILE A 320 -3.14 -2.45 19.36
C ILE A 320 -4.51 -2.90 19.86
N GLY A 321 -5.26 -3.52 18.97
CA GLY A 321 -6.70 -3.74 19.08
C GLY A 321 -7.53 -2.49 18.77
N ASP A 322 -8.84 -2.65 18.88
CA ASP A 322 -9.86 -1.68 18.53
C ASP A 322 -10.92 -1.54 19.66
N GLY A 323 -12.05 -0.91 19.35
CA GLY A 323 -13.16 -0.74 20.28
C GLY A 323 -13.92 -2.04 20.64
N VAL A 324 -13.72 -3.12 19.89
CA VAL A 324 -14.40 -4.41 20.07
C VAL A 324 -13.48 -5.39 20.79
N SER A 325 -12.29 -5.64 20.25
CA SER A 325 -11.25 -6.50 20.82
C SER A 325 -10.63 -5.91 22.09
N ASN A 326 -10.65 -4.58 22.22
CA ASN A 326 -10.04 -3.79 23.31
C ASN A 326 -8.51 -3.92 23.43
N THR A 327 -7.88 -4.83 22.69
CA THR A 327 -6.46 -5.18 22.82
C THR A 327 -5.98 -6.02 21.64
N GLY A 328 -4.68 -6.29 21.59
CA GLY A 328 -4.06 -7.07 20.53
C GLY A 328 -2.71 -7.64 20.92
N VAL A 329 -2.04 -8.21 19.92
CA VAL A 329 -0.71 -8.80 20.01
C VAL A 329 0.26 -8.16 19.01
N LEU A 330 1.46 -7.87 19.49
CA LEU A 330 2.62 -7.52 18.66
C LEU A 330 3.60 -8.69 18.67
N ASN A 331 3.81 -9.31 17.51
CA ASN A 331 4.76 -10.40 17.31
C ASN A 331 6.04 -9.88 16.64
N ILE A 332 7.20 -10.17 17.23
CA ILE A 332 8.51 -9.86 16.64
C ILE A 332 9.21 -11.17 16.31
N ASP A 333 9.47 -11.41 15.03
CA ASP A 333 10.18 -12.62 14.59
C ASP A 333 11.68 -12.58 14.92
N SER A 334 12.35 -13.73 14.84
CA SER A 334 13.76 -13.88 15.23
C SER A 334 14.76 -13.05 14.42
N THR A 335 14.35 -12.49 13.29
CA THR A 335 15.20 -11.70 12.38
C THR A 335 14.96 -10.20 12.49
N SER A 336 13.89 -9.80 13.18
CA SER A 336 13.39 -8.44 13.20
C SER A 336 13.78 -7.70 14.48
N THR A 337 13.70 -6.37 14.41
CA THR A 337 14.08 -5.48 15.52
C THR A 337 12.99 -4.46 15.84
N LEU A 338 12.65 -4.34 17.13
CA LEU A 338 11.88 -3.24 17.66
C LEU A 338 12.83 -2.27 18.35
N ILE A 339 12.88 -1.02 17.92
CA ILE A 339 13.72 0.03 18.52
C ILE A 339 12.86 0.98 19.35
N SER A 340 13.32 1.38 20.52
CA SER A 340 12.59 2.34 21.36
C SER A 340 13.54 3.16 22.24
N ASN A 341 13.39 4.50 22.20
CA ASN A 341 14.05 5.39 23.16
C ASN A 341 13.09 5.81 24.28
N SER A 342 11.79 5.89 24.00
CA SER A 342 10.74 6.26 24.96
C SER A 342 9.35 5.78 24.52
N GLY A 343 9.32 4.79 23.64
CA GLY A 343 8.11 4.24 23.06
C GLY A 343 7.30 3.39 24.02
N SER A 344 6.04 3.18 23.66
CA SER A 344 5.15 2.30 24.42
C SER A 344 4.25 1.47 23.53
N ILE A 345 3.90 0.28 23.99
CA ILE A 345 2.88 -0.60 23.42
C ILE A 345 1.72 -0.62 24.40
N ALA A 346 0.53 -0.28 23.92
CA ALA A 346 -0.67 -0.19 24.74
C ALA A 346 -1.86 -0.89 24.09
N PRO A 347 -2.77 -1.46 24.89
CA PRO A 347 -4.05 -1.91 24.38
C PRO A 347 -4.90 -0.70 23.98
N PHE A 348 -5.93 -0.93 23.16
CA PHE A 348 -6.94 0.07 22.85
C PHE A 348 -7.63 0.60 24.11
N HIS A 349 -8.10 -0.31 24.98
CA HIS A 349 -8.71 0.04 26.25
C HIS A 349 -7.71 -0.14 27.40
N ALA A 350 -7.52 0.90 28.22
CA ALA A 350 -6.47 0.95 29.25
C ALA A 350 -6.60 -0.11 30.37
N ALA A 351 -7.80 -0.68 30.58
CA ALA A 351 -8.02 -1.76 31.54
C ALA A 351 -7.70 -3.17 30.98
N SER A 352 -7.43 -3.27 29.68
CA SER A 352 -6.99 -4.50 29.03
C SER A 352 -5.46 -4.64 29.09
N LEU A 353 -4.91 -5.71 28.52
CA LEU A 353 -3.47 -5.98 28.50
C LEU A 353 -3.03 -6.27 27.07
N ALA A 354 -2.22 -5.39 26.49
CA ALA A 354 -1.53 -5.68 25.23
C ALA A 354 -0.56 -6.87 25.42
N SER A 355 -0.28 -7.63 24.37
CA SER A 355 0.72 -8.70 24.43
C SER A 355 1.88 -8.42 23.48
N LEU A 356 3.11 -8.51 23.99
CA LEU A 356 4.33 -8.46 23.19
C LEU A 356 5.01 -9.83 23.21
N GLU A 357 5.05 -10.48 22.05
CA GLU A 357 5.67 -11.79 21.83
C GLU A 357 7.00 -11.58 21.09
N ASN A 358 8.12 -11.78 21.78
CA ASN A 358 9.44 -11.39 21.29
C ASN A 358 10.36 -12.59 21.01
N ALA A 359 10.46 -12.99 19.74
CA ALA A 359 11.53 -13.89 19.27
C ALA A 359 12.74 -13.13 18.71
N GLY A 360 12.57 -11.85 18.35
CA GLY A 360 13.58 -10.99 17.73
C GLY A 360 14.43 -10.20 18.72
N THR A 361 14.77 -8.97 18.32
CA THR A 361 15.57 -8.04 19.12
C THR A 361 14.74 -6.85 19.58
N LEU A 362 14.70 -6.60 20.89
CA LEU A 362 14.29 -5.32 21.44
C LEU A 362 15.56 -4.49 21.67
N ASP A 363 15.67 -3.37 20.97
CA ASP A 363 16.76 -2.43 21.12
C ASP A 363 16.28 -1.17 21.82
N VAL A 364 16.67 -1.03 23.08
CA VAL A 364 16.40 0.16 23.91
C VAL A 364 17.67 1.01 24.05
N SER A 365 18.76 0.61 23.40
CA SER A 365 20.00 1.37 23.43
C SER A 365 19.84 2.66 22.62
N ASP A 366 19.78 3.78 23.31
CA ASP A 366 19.74 5.07 22.65
C ASP A 366 21.08 5.32 21.93
N ALA A 367 21.04 5.55 20.63
CA ALA A 367 22.20 5.94 19.83
C ALA A 367 22.88 7.22 20.35
N GLY A 368 22.15 8.06 21.10
CA GLY A 368 22.63 9.26 21.79
C GLY A 368 23.32 9.02 23.16
N ARG A 369 23.33 7.77 23.67
CA ARG A 369 23.95 7.36 24.96
C ARG A 369 23.44 8.12 26.20
N ALA A 370 22.20 8.62 26.21
CA ALA A 370 21.65 9.32 27.36
C ALA A 370 21.44 8.43 28.61
N LEU A 371 21.45 7.10 28.47
CA LEU A 371 21.18 6.12 29.54
C LEU A 371 19.82 6.30 30.20
N THR A 372 18.85 6.74 29.40
CA THR A 372 17.45 6.98 29.78
C THR A 372 16.48 6.27 28.83
N GLY A 373 16.98 5.39 27.97
CA GLY A 373 16.18 4.67 26.99
C GLY A 373 15.13 3.82 27.69
N THR A 374 13.90 3.87 27.20
CA THR A 374 12.82 3.02 27.71
C THR A 374 11.99 2.42 26.59
N LEU A 375 11.54 1.19 26.82
CA LEU A 375 10.42 0.58 26.12
C LEU A 375 9.37 0.22 27.16
N THR A 376 8.15 0.73 27.04
CA THR A 376 7.06 0.42 27.96
C THR A 376 6.06 -0.54 27.33
N VAL A 377 5.73 -1.63 28.01
CA VAL A 377 4.67 -2.57 27.63
C VAL A 377 3.54 -2.49 28.65
N ASN A 378 2.39 -1.96 28.24
CA ASN A 378 1.18 -1.93 29.07
C ASN A 378 0.41 -3.25 28.93
N GLY A 379 0.98 -4.32 29.45
CA GLY A 379 0.40 -5.65 29.38
C GLY A 379 1.43 -6.76 29.56
N ASN A 380 1.28 -7.84 28.81
CA ASN A 380 2.13 -9.03 28.89
C ASN A 380 3.37 -8.90 28.01
N TYR A 381 4.49 -9.40 28.50
CA TYR A 381 5.72 -9.58 27.76
C TYR A 381 6.16 -11.04 27.82
N THR A 382 6.31 -11.67 26.67
CA THR A 382 6.74 -13.05 26.55
C THR A 382 7.97 -13.14 25.66
N GLY A 383 9.09 -13.59 26.22
CA GLY A 383 10.31 -13.86 25.46
C GLY A 383 10.28 -15.25 24.81
N HIS A 384 10.52 -15.33 23.51
CA HIS A 384 10.67 -16.58 22.73
C HIS A 384 12.13 -16.78 22.29
N ASN A 385 13.04 -16.82 23.26
CA ASN A 385 14.50 -16.80 23.01
C ASN A 385 14.99 -15.53 22.30
N GLY A 386 14.25 -14.43 22.41
CA GLY A 386 14.61 -13.13 21.85
C GLY A 386 15.75 -12.45 22.61
N ARG A 387 16.07 -11.22 22.19
CA ARG A 387 17.14 -10.38 22.73
C ARG A 387 16.60 -9.08 23.29
N LEU A 388 17.28 -8.54 24.31
CA LEU A 388 17.08 -7.20 24.84
C LEU A 388 18.44 -6.50 24.92
N LEU A 389 18.59 -5.38 24.21
CA LEU A 389 19.82 -4.58 24.17
C LEU A 389 19.61 -3.31 24.99
N LEU A 390 20.53 -3.07 25.94
CA LEU A 390 20.50 -1.94 26.86
C LEU A 390 21.89 -1.30 26.95
N LEU A 391 21.95 0.01 27.17
CA LEU A 391 23.13 0.69 27.70
C LEU A 391 22.98 0.89 29.20
N SER A 392 24.09 0.77 29.92
CA SER A 392 24.14 1.01 31.37
C SER A 392 25.49 1.61 31.74
N ALA A 393 25.52 2.63 32.61
CA ALA A 393 26.77 3.07 33.22
C ALA A 393 27.07 2.17 34.42
N LEU A 394 27.81 1.08 34.22
CA LEU A 394 28.06 0.11 35.30
C LEU A 394 28.76 0.76 36.51
N GLY A 395 28.02 0.90 37.61
CA GLY A 395 28.45 1.54 38.85
C GLY A 395 27.68 0.98 40.06
N ASP A 396 27.25 1.86 40.96
CA ASP A 396 26.47 1.52 42.16
C ASP A 396 24.96 1.44 41.86
N ASP A 397 24.13 1.31 42.90
CA ASP A 397 22.67 1.18 42.77
C ASP A 397 21.99 2.36 42.07
N ALA A 398 22.60 3.55 42.08
CA ALA A 398 22.04 4.77 41.49
C ALA A 398 22.44 4.95 40.02
N SER A 399 23.16 3.98 39.45
CA SER A 399 23.67 4.06 38.08
C SER A 399 22.54 4.21 37.05
N PRO A 400 22.67 5.14 36.09
CA PRO A 400 21.71 5.28 35.01
C PRO A 400 21.81 4.09 34.04
N SER A 401 20.66 3.66 33.53
CA SER A 401 20.52 2.51 32.65
C SER A 401 19.25 2.63 31.83
N ASP A 402 19.32 2.14 30.60
CA ASP A 402 18.14 1.87 29.80
C ASP A 402 17.31 0.75 30.43
N ARG A 403 16.00 0.72 30.16
CA ARG A 403 15.06 -0.20 30.81
C ARG A 403 13.96 -0.70 29.87
N LEU A 404 13.63 -1.98 30.02
CA LEU A 404 12.30 -2.48 29.65
C LEU A 404 11.36 -2.25 30.84
N VAL A 405 10.25 -1.56 30.61
CA VAL A 405 9.21 -1.31 31.62
C VAL A 405 7.98 -2.13 31.26
N VAL A 406 7.42 -2.89 32.21
CA VAL A 406 6.19 -3.66 32.01
C VAL A 406 5.17 -3.28 33.10
N ALA A 407 3.97 -2.91 32.67
CA ALA A 407 2.89 -2.46 33.54
C ALA A 407 1.71 -3.44 33.51
N GLN A 408 1.15 -3.76 34.69
CA GLN A 408 -0.06 -4.57 34.92
C GLN A 408 -0.01 -6.05 34.54
N GLY A 409 0.73 -6.45 33.50
CA GLY A 409 0.73 -7.83 33.00
C GLY A 409 1.86 -8.72 33.53
N ARG A 410 2.15 -9.78 32.78
CA ARG A 410 3.12 -10.82 33.15
C ARG A 410 4.35 -10.79 32.25
N ILE A 411 5.52 -10.88 32.88
CA ILE A 411 6.82 -11.05 32.23
C ILE A 411 7.21 -12.54 32.28
N SER A 412 7.23 -13.21 31.14
CA SER A 412 7.45 -14.67 31.06
C SER A 412 8.32 -15.09 29.88
N GLY A 413 8.53 -16.41 29.73
CA GLY A 413 9.33 -16.97 28.65
C GLY A 413 10.84 -16.88 28.93
N SER A 414 11.61 -16.55 27.90
CA SER A 414 13.07 -16.39 27.96
C SER A 414 13.59 -15.33 26.98
N THR A 415 14.39 -14.40 27.49
CA THR A 415 15.07 -13.34 26.74
C THR A 415 16.53 -13.25 27.16
N ARG A 416 17.43 -13.16 26.18
CA ARG A 416 18.86 -12.93 26.39
C ARG A 416 19.14 -11.44 26.41
N MET A 417 19.62 -10.94 27.55
CA MET A 417 19.95 -9.55 27.76
C MET A 417 21.42 -9.28 27.41
N ILE A 418 21.65 -8.23 26.62
CA ILE A 418 22.97 -7.71 26.29
C ILE A 418 23.04 -6.29 26.84
N VAL A 419 23.84 -6.12 27.89
CA VAL A 419 24.10 -4.82 28.48
C VAL A 419 25.47 -4.35 28.02
N SER A 420 25.51 -3.15 27.45
CA SER A 420 26.76 -2.51 27.04
C SER A 420 27.13 -1.41 28.04
N ASN A 421 28.34 -1.48 28.59
CA ASN A 421 28.82 -0.46 29.52
C ASN A 421 29.04 0.88 28.80
N ALA A 422 28.37 1.93 29.25
CA ALA A 422 28.47 3.27 28.71
C ALA A 422 29.13 4.20 29.73
N GLY A 423 30.47 4.12 29.83
CA GLY A 423 31.26 5.02 30.68
C GLY A 423 31.24 4.69 32.18
N GLY A 424 30.66 3.57 32.59
CA GLY A 424 30.71 3.11 33.97
C GLY A 424 32.09 2.61 34.37
N LEU A 425 32.54 3.00 35.57
CA LEU A 425 33.85 2.65 36.13
C LEU A 425 33.82 1.41 37.03
N GLY A 426 32.62 0.93 37.37
CA GLY A 426 32.38 -0.13 38.34
C GLY A 426 32.30 0.41 39.78
N ALA A 427 31.34 -0.09 40.54
CA ALA A 427 31.22 0.10 41.98
C ALA A 427 30.42 -1.04 42.61
N LEU A 428 30.45 -1.14 43.94
CA LEU A 428 29.67 -2.13 44.68
C LEU A 428 28.20 -1.70 44.74
N THR A 429 27.28 -2.59 44.38
CA THR A 429 25.83 -2.43 44.61
C THR A 429 25.48 -2.94 46.00
N LEU A 430 24.83 -2.13 46.83
CA LEU A 430 24.53 -2.46 48.23
C LEU A 430 23.03 -2.63 48.50
N GLY A 431 22.18 -2.12 47.61
CA GLY A 431 20.72 -2.21 47.66
C GLY A 431 20.17 -3.16 46.59
N ASN A 432 19.23 -2.65 45.78
CA ASN A 432 18.58 -3.46 44.76
C ASN A 432 19.54 -3.88 43.63
N GLY A 433 20.53 -3.06 43.30
CA GLY A 433 21.30 -3.10 42.06
C GLY A 433 20.79 -2.10 41.02
N ILE A 434 21.44 -2.09 39.85
CA ILE A 434 21.09 -1.22 38.71
C ILE A 434 19.85 -1.80 38.02
N GLU A 435 18.72 -1.08 38.04
CA GLU A 435 17.47 -1.57 37.44
C GLU A 435 17.52 -1.56 35.91
N VAL A 436 17.27 -2.72 35.30
CA VAL A 436 17.32 -2.95 33.84
C VAL A 436 15.98 -3.46 33.28
N VAL A 437 15.14 -4.03 34.13
CA VAL A 437 13.73 -4.30 33.82
C VAL A 437 12.91 -3.86 35.01
N GLN A 438 11.89 -3.07 34.75
CA GLN A 438 11.02 -2.50 35.77
C GLN A 438 9.61 -3.07 35.65
N ALA A 439 9.11 -3.71 36.71
CA ALA A 439 7.74 -4.16 36.82
C ALA A 439 6.92 -3.17 37.65
N ILE A 440 5.86 -2.60 37.08
CA ILE A 440 5.00 -1.60 37.75
C ILE A 440 3.53 -1.96 37.69
N ASN A 441 2.71 -1.27 38.50
CA ASN A 441 1.25 -1.36 38.51
C ASN A 441 0.75 -2.81 38.65
N GLY A 442 1.40 -3.61 39.49
CA GLY A 442 1.03 -5.01 39.74
C GLY A 442 1.60 -6.02 38.76
N ALA A 443 2.49 -5.61 37.84
CA ALA A 443 3.15 -6.54 36.94
C ALA A 443 3.94 -7.62 37.70
N THR A 444 3.91 -8.85 37.18
CA THR A 444 4.60 -10.02 37.76
C THR A 444 5.66 -10.56 36.81
N SER A 445 6.66 -11.26 37.34
CA SER A 445 7.74 -11.82 36.52
C SER A 445 8.10 -13.25 36.93
N ASP A 446 8.45 -14.08 35.95
CA ASP A 446 9.02 -15.42 36.15
C ASP A 446 10.53 -15.38 36.25
N SER A 447 11.15 -16.28 37.02
CA SER A 447 12.61 -16.38 37.17
C SER A 447 13.36 -16.79 35.89
N SER A 448 12.66 -17.33 34.89
CA SER A 448 13.26 -17.72 33.61
C SER A 448 13.27 -16.59 32.57
N ALA A 449 12.57 -15.48 32.84
CA ALA A 449 12.27 -14.46 31.82
C ALA A 449 13.52 -13.81 31.22
N PHE A 450 14.57 -13.61 32.02
CA PHE A 450 15.80 -12.97 31.56
C PHE A 450 17.06 -13.69 32.01
N SER A 451 18.09 -13.62 31.17
CA SER A 451 19.46 -14.06 31.45
C SER A 451 20.45 -13.12 30.77
N LEU A 452 21.65 -12.96 31.31
CA LEU A 452 22.72 -12.25 30.60
C LEU A 452 23.28 -13.14 29.48
N GLN A 453 23.45 -12.58 28.29
CA GLN A 453 24.09 -13.29 27.18
C GLN A 453 25.62 -13.37 27.37
N ASN A 454 26.22 -12.32 27.92
CA ASN A 454 27.67 -12.21 28.10
C ASN A 454 28.01 -11.84 29.56
N PRO A 455 29.18 -12.25 30.08
CA PRO A 455 29.71 -11.71 31.32
C PRO A 455 29.81 -10.17 31.25
N LEU A 456 29.46 -9.51 32.35
CA LEU A 456 29.39 -8.05 32.43
C LEU A 456 30.30 -7.53 33.54
N SER A 457 31.33 -6.74 33.21
CA SER A 457 32.30 -6.23 34.19
C SER A 457 32.65 -4.78 33.95
N ALA A 458 32.95 -4.05 35.02
CA ALA A 458 33.56 -2.72 34.96
C ALA A 458 34.53 -2.55 36.14
N GLY A 459 35.76 -2.11 35.85
CA GLY A 459 36.82 -2.03 36.87
C GLY A 459 37.06 -3.37 37.56
N ALA A 460 37.09 -3.36 38.89
CA ALA A 460 37.28 -4.56 39.72
C ALA A 460 35.97 -5.36 39.98
N TYR A 461 34.87 -4.95 39.35
CA TYR A 461 33.54 -5.45 39.66
C TYR A 461 32.97 -6.29 38.52
N GLN A 462 32.47 -7.47 38.87
CA GLN A 462 31.67 -8.33 38.01
C GLN A 462 30.20 -8.14 38.36
N TYR A 463 29.37 -7.88 37.36
CA TYR A 463 27.92 -7.73 37.47
C TYR A 463 27.19 -9.00 37.05
N TYR A 464 26.13 -9.32 37.80
CA TYR A 464 25.24 -10.45 37.57
C TYR A 464 23.80 -9.97 37.59
N LEU A 465 22.93 -10.63 36.82
CA LEU A 465 21.52 -10.29 36.73
C LEU A 465 20.71 -11.08 37.77
N PHE A 466 19.90 -10.36 38.55
CA PHE A 466 19.03 -10.92 39.57
C PHE A 466 17.59 -10.43 39.39
N LYS A 467 16.64 -11.34 39.57
CA LYS A 467 15.23 -11.00 39.75
C LYS A 467 14.98 -10.60 41.21
N GLY A 468 14.20 -9.54 41.40
CA GLY A 468 13.73 -9.05 42.69
C GLY A 468 14.76 -8.16 43.39
N GLY A 469 14.33 -7.00 43.89
CA GLY A 469 15.14 -6.12 44.72
C GLY A 469 15.05 -6.42 46.22
N ALA A 470 15.81 -5.67 47.02
CA ALA A 470 15.79 -5.68 48.48
C ALA A 470 14.66 -4.81 49.08
N THR A 471 14.06 -3.91 48.29
CA THR A 471 12.95 -3.05 48.72
C THR A 471 11.58 -3.65 48.36
N ALA A 472 10.58 -3.47 49.22
CA ALA A 472 9.21 -3.91 48.93
C ALA A 472 8.68 -3.28 47.63
N GLY A 473 7.95 -4.06 46.83
CA GLY A 473 7.41 -3.65 45.53
C GLY A 473 8.37 -3.82 44.35
N SER A 474 9.60 -4.30 44.59
CA SER A 474 10.60 -4.55 43.55
C SER A 474 10.81 -6.04 43.25
N GLU A 475 9.98 -6.93 43.81
CA GLU A 475 10.11 -8.39 43.74
C GLU A 475 10.01 -8.94 42.31
N ASN A 476 9.40 -8.17 41.42
CA ASN A 476 9.19 -8.52 40.01
C ASN A 476 10.07 -7.74 39.02
N SER A 477 10.85 -6.75 39.50
CA SER A 477 11.86 -6.06 38.69
C SER A 477 13.15 -6.89 38.59
N TRP A 478 14.04 -6.51 37.66
CA TRP A 478 15.35 -7.14 37.47
C TRP A 478 16.48 -6.12 37.55
N PHE A 479 17.55 -6.53 38.22
CA PHE A 479 18.66 -5.66 38.61
C PHE A 479 20.02 -6.30 38.30
N LEU A 480 20.99 -5.48 37.92
CA LEU A 480 22.40 -5.85 37.88
C LEU A 480 23.03 -5.61 39.26
N ARG A 481 23.63 -6.64 39.85
CA ARG A 481 24.37 -6.54 41.11
C ARG A 481 25.82 -6.90 40.94
N SER A 482 26.70 -6.13 41.54
CA SER A 482 28.13 -6.36 41.47
C SER A 482 28.67 -7.18 42.64
N ALA A 483 29.76 -7.89 42.36
CA ALA A 483 30.66 -8.48 43.32
C ALA A 483 32.10 -8.15 42.94
N VAL A 484 32.99 -8.09 43.93
CA VAL A 484 34.42 -7.86 43.70
C VAL A 484 35.06 -9.14 43.16
N ILE A 485 35.87 -9.02 42.11
CA ILE A 485 36.64 -10.15 41.59
C ILE A 485 37.78 -10.45 42.58
N ALA A 486 37.77 -11.64 43.19
CA ALA A 486 38.84 -12.04 44.10
C ALA A 486 40.17 -12.14 43.34
N PRO A 487 41.29 -11.62 43.87
CA PRO A 487 42.59 -11.80 43.26
C PRO A 487 42.95 -13.30 43.20
N PRO A 488 43.65 -13.77 42.16
CA PRO A 488 44.07 -15.16 42.06
C PRO A 488 44.92 -15.54 43.28
N THR A 489 44.67 -16.72 43.83
CA THR A 489 45.41 -17.23 44.99
C THR A 489 46.90 -17.35 44.62
N PRO A 490 47.84 -16.81 45.44
CA PRO A 490 49.27 -16.94 45.16
C PRO A 490 49.66 -18.41 45.00
N ALA A 491 50.48 -18.73 43.99
CA ALA A 491 51.02 -20.07 43.83
C ALA A 491 51.78 -20.47 45.11
N PRO A 492 51.64 -21.74 45.57
CA PRO A 492 52.40 -22.20 46.72
C PRO A 492 53.90 -22.04 46.45
N PRO A 493 54.70 -21.66 47.46
CA PRO A 493 56.14 -21.53 47.29
C PRO A 493 56.73 -22.85 46.78
N PRO A 494 57.79 -22.82 45.94
CA PRO A 494 58.47 -24.02 45.49
C PRO A 494 58.86 -24.88 46.70
N VAL A 495 58.52 -26.16 46.66
CA VAL A 495 58.94 -27.11 47.70
C VAL A 495 60.46 -27.21 47.63
N GLU A 496 61.14 -26.84 48.71
CA GLU A 496 62.60 -26.97 48.83
C GLU A 496 62.98 -28.46 48.72
N PRO A 497 63.99 -28.84 47.90
CA PRO A 497 64.36 -30.24 47.74
C PRO A 497 64.75 -30.85 49.10
N LEU A 498 64.17 -32.00 49.43
CA LEU A 498 64.54 -32.75 50.62
C LEU A 498 66.05 -33.10 50.54
N PRO A 499 66.86 -32.87 51.59
CA PRO A 499 68.26 -33.24 51.58
C PRO A 499 68.42 -34.75 51.35
N GLU A 500 69.30 -35.11 50.42
CA GLU A 500 69.59 -36.49 50.04
C GLU A 500 70.11 -37.29 51.25
N PRO A 501 69.57 -38.49 51.54
CA PRO A 501 70.05 -39.31 52.64
C PRO A 501 71.53 -39.63 52.48
N ALA A 502 72.32 -39.39 53.54
CA ALA A 502 73.73 -39.73 53.56
C ALA A 502 73.94 -41.23 53.28
N GLN A 503 74.74 -41.53 52.26
CA GLN A 503 75.10 -42.88 51.87
C GLN A 503 75.93 -43.56 52.98
N PRO A 504 75.57 -44.77 53.44
CA PRO A 504 76.34 -45.46 54.47
C PRO A 504 77.68 -45.96 53.91
N THR A 505 78.78 -45.56 54.54
CA THR A 505 80.13 -46.06 54.25
C THR A 505 80.37 -47.44 54.90
N PRO A 506 80.93 -48.42 54.16
CA PRO A 506 81.53 -49.64 54.69
C PRO A 506 82.84 -49.39 55.46
#